data_AF-A0A935II80-F1
#
_entry.id   AF-A0A935II80-F1
#
_cell.length_a   1.000
_cell.length_b   1.000
_cell.length_c   1.000
_cell.angle_alpha   90.00
_cell.angle_beta   90.00
_cell.angle_gamma   90.00
#
_symmetry.space_group_name_H-M   'P 1'
#
loop_
_entity.id
_entity.type
_entity.pdbx_description
1 polymer ?
#
loop_
_entity_poly.entity_id
_entity_poly.type
_entity_poly.pdbx_seq_one_letter_code
_entity_poly.pdbx_strand_id
1 'polypeptide(L)'
;MPIGGSDFHLVGSDDLPGAPTTWVLCDGDDVLGALRAARTAVSAGREGPLLLREGDEVVCFNADGLLLTGPGQPRRLIHGDLVTIRCEPGPWWLEDGRRVVHAMTR
;
A
#
# COMPACT_ATOMS: atom_id res chain seq x y z
N MET A 1 10.06 -2.24 6.20
CA MET A 1 9.33 -1.07 5.66
C MET A 1 9.19 -1.27 4.17
N PRO A 2 7.96 -1.30 3.62
CA PRO A 2 7.78 -1.39 2.18
C PRO A 2 8.20 -0.08 1.51
N ILE A 3 9.08 -0.18 0.52
CA ILE A 3 9.42 0.88 -0.43
C ILE A 3 9.44 0.21 -1.80
N GLY A 4 8.76 0.82 -2.76
CA GLY A 4 8.79 0.46 -4.17
C GLY A 4 9.22 1.64 -5.02
N GLY A 5 9.85 1.35 -6.15
CA GLY A 5 10.13 2.31 -7.20
C GLY A 5 10.09 1.59 -8.53
N SER A 6 9.84 2.34 -9.60
CA SER A 6 9.69 1.80 -10.95
C SER A 6 10.98 1.24 -11.55
N ASP A 7 12.12 1.45 -10.88
CA ASP A 7 13.44 1.11 -11.41
C ASP A 7 13.63 1.68 -12.83
N PHE A 8 13.26 2.94 -13.03
CA PHE A 8 13.19 3.56 -14.36
C PHE A 8 14.58 3.76 -14.96
N HIS A 9 14.79 3.24 -16.16
CA HIS A 9 16.02 3.41 -16.93
C HIS A 9 15.88 4.40 -18.10
N LEU A 10 14.79 4.29 -18.87
CA LEU A 10 14.53 5.09 -20.07
C LEU A 10 13.08 4.92 -20.56
N VAL A 11 12.50 5.97 -21.14
CA VAL A 11 11.18 5.89 -21.82
C VAL A 11 11.20 4.80 -22.91
N GLY A 12 10.30 3.82 -22.79
CA GLY A 12 10.14 2.72 -23.74
C GLY A 12 10.99 1.48 -23.46
N SER A 13 11.79 1.47 -22.39
CA SER A 13 12.57 0.31 -21.95
C SER A 13 11.82 -0.53 -20.91
N ASP A 14 11.17 0.13 -19.96
CA ASP A 14 10.52 -0.43 -18.78
C ASP A 14 9.31 0.41 -18.35
N ASP A 15 8.86 0.24 -17.11
CA ASP A 15 7.75 0.98 -16.53
C ASP A 15 8.09 2.47 -16.33
N LEU A 16 7.09 3.33 -16.56
CA LEU A 16 7.23 4.76 -16.31
C LEU A 16 7.39 5.03 -14.81
N PRO A 17 8.04 6.15 -14.44
CA PRO A 17 8.15 6.58 -13.05
C PRO A 17 6.80 6.59 -12.33
N GLY A 18 6.77 6.04 -11.11
CA GLY A 18 5.57 5.98 -10.27
C GLY A 18 4.79 4.66 -10.34
N ALA A 19 5.30 3.63 -10.99
CA ALA A 19 4.74 2.28 -10.92
C ALA A 19 5.84 1.27 -10.55
N PRO A 20 5.93 0.81 -9.29
CA PRO A 20 5.05 1.11 -8.15
C PRO A 20 5.26 2.52 -7.54
N THR A 21 4.23 3.02 -6.85
CA THR A 21 4.26 4.29 -6.08
C THR A 21 4.47 4.00 -4.60
N THR A 22 5.46 4.66 -3.98
CA THR A 22 5.57 4.72 -2.52
C THR A 22 4.89 5.98 -2.00
N TRP A 23 3.96 5.80 -1.06
CA TRP A 23 3.32 6.87 -0.30
C TRP A 23 4.02 7.02 1.05
N VAL A 24 4.26 8.26 1.47
CA VAL A 24 4.95 8.58 2.73
C VAL A 24 4.10 9.57 3.52
N LEU A 25 3.76 9.23 4.76
CA LEU A 25 3.06 10.13 5.68
C LEU A 25 4.08 10.98 6.44
N CYS A 26 4.43 12.14 5.87
CA CYS A 26 5.41 13.08 6.43
C CYS A 26 4.75 14.35 6.98
N ASP A 27 5.43 14.93 7.98
CA ASP A 27 5.07 16.24 8.53
C ASP A 27 5.83 17.29 7.73
N GLY A 28 5.11 18.12 6.96
CA GLY A 28 5.72 19.03 6.00
C GLY A 28 6.62 18.27 5.02
N ASP A 29 7.88 18.72 4.91
CA ASP A 29 8.84 18.18 3.94
C ASP A 29 9.79 17.11 4.52
N ASP A 30 9.59 16.65 5.76
CA ASP A 30 10.45 15.63 6.40
C ASP A 30 10.11 14.19 5.94
N VAL A 31 10.25 13.96 4.64
CA VAL A 31 10.04 12.65 4.00
C VAL A 31 11.00 11.61 4.59
N LEU A 32 12.27 11.97 4.81
CA LEU A 32 13.27 11.03 5.31
C LEU A 32 13.00 10.63 6.77
N GLY A 33 12.52 11.54 7.62
CA GLY A 33 12.07 11.21 8.98
C GLY A 33 10.89 10.25 8.97
N ALA A 34 9.90 10.49 8.12
CA ALA A 34 8.76 9.59 7.94
C ALA A 34 9.15 8.20 7.41
N LEU A 35 10.09 8.13 6.47
CA LEU A 35 10.69 6.87 6.02
C LEU A 35 11.40 6.15 7.18
N ARG A 36 12.21 6.85 7.99
CA ARG A 36 12.85 6.22 9.16
C ARG A 36 11.83 5.71 10.18
N ALA A 37 10.71 6.40 10.34
CA ALA A 37 9.57 5.97 11.16
C ALA A 37 8.71 4.88 10.48
N ALA A 38 9.08 4.45 9.28
CA ALA A 38 8.38 3.46 8.46
C ALA A 38 6.89 3.77 8.27
N ARG A 39 6.56 5.06 8.10
CA ARG A 39 5.20 5.52 7.79
C ARG A 39 4.97 5.50 6.29
N THR A 40 5.03 4.29 5.71
CA THR A 40 4.95 4.07 4.27
C THR A 40 3.87 3.09 3.85
N ALA A 41 3.42 3.28 2.62
CA ALA A 41 2.63 2.31 1.87
C ALA A 41 3.15 2.24 0.44
N VAL A 42 2.90 1.12 -0.24
CA VAL A 42 3.23 0.95 -1.65
C VAL A 42 1.98 0.55 -2.40
N SER A 43 1.71 1.20 -3.54
CA SER A 43 0.68 0.84 -4.50
C SER A 43 1.32 0.41 -5.82
N ALA A 44 0.67 -0.47 -6.57
CA ALA A 44 1.13 -0.86 -7.91
C ALA A 44 1.23 0.33 -8.88
N GLY A 45 0.47 1.40 -8.64
CA GLY A 45 0.59 2.67 -9.33
C GLY A 45 -0.10 3.80 -8.57
N ARG A 46 0.11 5.04 -9.03
CA ARG A 46 -0.37 6.27 -8.37
C ARG A 46 -1.89 6.39 -8.27
N GLU A 47 -2.62 5.86 -9.25
CA GLU A 47 -4.09 5.93 -9.32
C GLU A 47 -4.78 4.66 -8.80
N GLY A 48 -3.99 3.67 -8.36
CA GLY A 48 -4.50 2.37 -7.94
C GLY A 48 -5.01 2.33 -6.50
N PRO A 49 -5.37 1.13 -6.02
CA PRO A 49 -5.71 0.90 -4.62
C PRO A 49 -4.59 1.35 -3.69
N LEU A 50 -4.96 1.80 -2.49
CA LEU A 50 -4.03 2.23 -1.45
C LEU A 50 -4.41 1.61 -0.12
N LEU A 51 -3.40 1.15 0.61
CA LEU A 51 -3.53 0.63 1.97
C LEU A 51 -2.63 1.44 2.90
N LEU A 52 -3.23 2.28 3.73
CA LEU A 52 -2.50 3.09 4.72
C LEU A 52 -2.63 2.47 6.10
N ARG A 53 -1.57 2.53 6.90
CA ARG A 53 -1.64 2.24 8.32
C ARG A 53 -1.80 3.53 9.13
N GLU A 54 -2.76 3.51 10.04
CA GLU A 54 -2.95 4.53 11.07
C GLU A 54 -3.12 3.82 12.42
N GLY A 55 -2.06 3.79 13.23
CA GLY A 55 -2.08 3.08 14.52
C GLY A 55 -2.37 1.58 14.39
N ASP A 56 -3.42 1.13 15.07
CA ASP A 56 -3.95 -0.24 15.06
C ASP A 56 -4.98 -0.48 13.94
N GLU A 57 -5.11 0.46 13.01
CA GLU A 57 -6.03 0.38 11.89
C GLU A 57 -5.30 0.46 10.54
N VAL A 58 -5.93 -0.13 9.53
CA VAL A 58 -5.61 0.11 8.13
C VAL A 58 -6.79 0.75 7.42
N VAL A 59 -6.48 1.72 6.57
CA VAL A 59 -7.43 2.40 5.68
C VAL A 59 -7.22 1.85 4.28
N CYS A 60 -8.25 1.20 3.75
CA CYS A 60 -8.31 0.70 2.38
C CYS A 60 -9.01 1.73 1.50
N PHE A 61 -8.31 2.29 0.52
CA PHE A 61 -8.83 3.26 -0.45
C PHE A 61 -8.83 2.67 -1.86
N ASN A 62 -9.89 2.92 -2.64
CA ASN A 62 -10.16 2.32 -3.96
C ASN A 62 -9.98 0.79 -3.96
N ALA A 63 -10.53 0.13 -2.94
CA ALA A 63 -10.24 -1.26 -2.63
C ALA A 63 -11.46 -2.19 -2.74
N ASP A 64 -12.61 -1.72 -3.22
CA ASP A 64 -13.80 -2.56 -3.35
C ASP A 64 -13.52 -3.82 -4.18
N GLY A 65 -13.94 -4.98 -3.67
CA GLY A 65 -13.71 -6.27 -4.31
C GLY A 65 -12.31 -6.86 -4.12
N LEU A 66 -11.36 -6.15 -3.48
CA LEU A 66 -10.06 -6.71 -3.10
C LEU A 66 -10.12 -7.46 -1.78
N LEU A 67 -9.12 -8.32 -1.57
CA LEU A 67 -8.92 -9.08 -0.35
C LEU A 67 -7.83 -8.42 0.49
N LEU A 68 -8.18 -7.98 1.70
CA LEU A 68 -7.20 -7.62 2.72
C LEU A 68 -6.62 -8.89 3.32
N THR A 69 -5.30 -8.99 3.30
CA THR A 69 -4.53 -10.13 3.80
C THR A 69 -3.43 -9.66 4.76
N GLY A 70 -3.17 -10.46 5.79
CA GLY A 70 -2.18 -10.16 6.82
C GLY A 70 -1.77 -11.41 7.61
N PRO A 71 -0.86 -11.29 8.59
CA PRO A 71 -0.21 -12.43 9.23
C PRO A 71 -1.17 -13.17 10.15
N GLY A 72 -1.37 -14.47 9.92
CA GLY A 72 -2.18 -15.32 10.79
C GLY A 72 -3.69 -15.03 10.79
N GLN A 73 -4.16 -14.15 9.90
CA GLN A 73 -5.57 -13.77 9.80
C GLN A 73 -6.20 -14.34 8.52
N PRO A 74 -7.50 -14.72 8.56
CA PRO A 74 -8.25 -15.01 7.35
C PRO A 74 -8.28 -13.81 6.40
N ARG A 75 -8.32 -14.08 5.09
CA ARG A 75 -8.50 -13.02 4.08
C ARG A 75 -9.87 -12.38 4.27
N ARG A 76 -9.93 -11.06 4.20
CA ARG A 76 -11.18 -10.29 4.33
C ARG A 76 -11.49 -9.60 3.01
N LEU A 77 -12.66 -9.90 2.45
CA LEU A 77 -13.18 -9.14 1.30
C LEU A 77 -13.54 -7.72 1.74
N ILE A 78 -13.09 -6.74 0.97
CA ILE A 78 -13.40 -5.33 1.16
C ILE A 78 -14.68 -4.99 0.39
N HIS A 79 -15.56 -4.26 1.06
CA HIS A 79 -16.80 -3.73 0.51
C HIS A 79 -16.82 -2.21 0.67
N GLY A 80 -16.75 -1.49 -0.44
CA GLY A 80 -16.66 -0.04 -0.52
C GLY A 80 -15.25 0.47 -0.83
N ASP A 81 -15.19 1.69 -1.38
CA ASP A 81 -13.95 2.31 -1.84
C ASP A 81 -13.15 3.01 -0.73
N LEU A 82 -13.72 3.20 0.45
CA LEU A 82 -13.01 3.74 1.61
C LEU A 82 -13.46 3.00 2.86
N VAL A 83 -12.59 2.14 3.39
CA VAL A 83 -12.93 1.25 4.51
C VAL A 83 -11.80 1.23 5.52
N THR A 84 -12.12 1.47 6.78
CA THR A 84 -11.18 1.35 7.90
C THR A 84 -11.37 0.03 8.64
N ILE A 85 -10.26 -0.65 8.94
CA ILE A 85 -10.26 -1.98 9.54
C ILE A 85 -9.20 -2.06 10.63
N ARG A 86 -9.59 -2.48 11.84
CA ARG A 86 -8.63 -2.88 12.87
C ARG A 86 -7.76 -4.03 12.42
N CYS A 87 -6.48 -3.94 12.73
CA CYS A 87 -5.48 -4.87 12.28
C CYS A 87 -4.38 -5.05 13.33
N GLU A 88 -3.88 -6.29 13.41
CA GLU A 88 -2.70 -6.58 14.22
C GLU A 88 -1.44 -5.93 13.63
N PRO A 89 -0.39 -5.74 14.45
CA PRO A 89 0.91 -5.32 13.95
C PRO A 89 1.47 -6.29 12.89
N GLY A 90 2.24 -5.75 11.95
CA GLY A 90 2.89 -6.52 10.89
C GLY A 90 2.31 -6.23 9.51
N PRO A 91 2.87 -6.82 8.45
CA PRO A 91 2.58 -6.42 7.08
C PRO A 91 1.16 -6.79 6.66
N TRP A 92 0.49 -5.86 6.01
CA TRP A 92 -0.83 -6.07 5.39
C TRP A 92 -0.78 -5.69 3.92
N TRP A 93 -1.59 -6.35 3.11
CA TRP A 93 -1.68 -6.05 1.69
C TRP A 93 -3.08 -6.31 1.14
N LEU A 94 -3.39 -5.61 0.06
CA LEU A 94 -4.56 -5.83 -0.77
C LEU A 94 -4.17 -6.71 -1.95
N GLU A 95 -4.85 -7.84 -2.12
CA GLU A 95 -4.68 -8.71 -3.28
C GLU A 95 -6.01 -9.00 -3.99
N ASP A 96 -5.96 -9.31 -5.29
CA ASP A 96 -7.12 -9.78 -6.03
C ASP A 96 -7.30 -11.31 -5.92
N GLY A 97 -8.35 -11.85 -6.56
CA GLY A 97 -8.63 -13.29 -6.59
C GLY A 97 -7.54 -14.14 -7.26
N ARG A 98 -6.60 -13.52 -7.99
CA ARG A 98 -5.43 -14.18 -8.60
C ARG A 98 -4.17 -14.04 -7.76
N ARG A 99 -4.28 -13.44 -6.56
CA ARG A 99 -3.17 -13.14 -5.64
C ARG A 99 -2.17 -12.10 -6.19
N VAL A 100 -2.60 -11.25 -7.12
CA VAL A 100 -1.81 -10.08 -7.49
C VAL A 100 -1.95 -9.05 -6.37
N VAL A 101 -0.82 -8.55 -5.87
CA VAL A 101 -0.80 -7.51 -4.83
C VAL A 101 -0.94 -6.14 -5.48
N HIS A 102 -1.94 -5.38 -5.03
CA HIS A 102 -2.24 -4.05 -5.55
C HIS A 102 -1.75 -2.93 -4.62
N ALA A 103 -1.73 -3.18 -3.31
CA ALA A 103 -1.15 -2.27 -2.33
C ALA A 103 -0.66 -3.00 -1.08
N MET A 104 0.28 -2.42 -0.34
CA MET A 104 0.77 -2.97 0.93
C MET A 104 1.24 -1.89 1.91
N THR A 105 1.16 -2.21 3.20
CA THR A 105 1.74 -1.45 4.31
C THR A 105 2.35 -2.40 5.35
N ARG A 106 3.08 -1.84 6.33
CA ARG A 106 3.74 -2.61 7.39
C ARG A 106 2.84 -2.92 8.58
#